data_AF-A0A1V5Z5K5-F1
#
_entry.id   AF-A0A1V5Z5K5-F1
#
_cell.length_a   1.000
_cell.length_b   1.000
_cell.length_c   1.000
_cell.angle_alpha   90.00
_cell.angle_beta   90.00
_cell.angle_gamma   90.00
#
_symmetry.space_group_name_H-M   'P 1'
#
loop_
_entity.id
_entity.type
_entity.pdbx_description
1 polymer ?
#
loop_
_entity_poly.entity_id
_entity_poly.type
_entity_poly.pdbx_seq_one_letter_code
_entity_poly.pdbx_strand_id
1 'polypeptide(L)'
;MTFKLIKEQVMFQTNNDASDLSDFAPHLTDYINEGYDLLLYAEFGVHVGDTGYAALSLDADVPATSAWTHRALADYGTWMVYRNGNPLKQQRGYAFNNAFMDVYNKVRSKQGQTVTFTNLY
;
A
#
# COMPACT_ATOMS: atom_id res chain seq x y z
N MET A 1 -2.00 11.58 1.90
CA MET A 1 -3.31 10.87 1.97
C MET A 1 -3.41 10.18 3.32
N THR A 2 -4.52 10.34 4.03
CA THR A 2 -4.76 9.74 5.37
C THR A 2 -5.23 8.30 5.26
N PHE A 3 -5.20 7.56 6.38
CA PHE A 3 -5.65 6.17 6.45
C PHE A 3 -7.13 6.02 6.10
N LYS A 4 -7.98 6.96 6.52
CA LYS A 4 -9.38 7.02 6.07
C LYS A 4 -9.51 7.08 4.55
N LEU A 5 -8.77 7.98 3.91
CA LEU A 5 -8.81 8.15 2.45
C LEU A 5 -8.29 6.91 1.72
N ILE A 6 -7.29 6.21 2.28
CA ILE A 6 -6.81 4.93 1.74
C ILE A 6 -7.93 3.89 1.78
N LYS A 7 -8.61 3.74 2.94
CA LYS A 7 -9.75 2.81 3.07
C LYS A 7 -10.88 3.13 2.10
N GLU A 8 -11.30 4.39 2.02
CA GLU A 8 -12.33 4.85 1.08
C GLU A 8 -11.95 4.54 -0.37
N GLN A 9 -10.66 4.70 -0.71
CA GLN A 9 -10.17 4.40 -2.05
C GLN A 9 -10.21 2.91 -2.38
N VAL A 10 -9.89 2.02 -1.42
CA VAL A 10 -10.07 0.56 -1.59
C VAL A 10 -11.54 0.25 -1.84
N MET A 11 -12.42 0.80 -1.00
CA MET A 11 -13.87 0.59 -1.11
C MET A 11 -14.42 1.06 -2.47
N PHE A 12 -13.92 2.17 -2.99
CA PHE A 12 -14.25 2.66 -4.32
C PHE A 12 -13.77 1.71 -5.42
N GLN A 13 -12.55 1.18 -5.31
CA GLN A 13 -11.98 0.24 -6.28
C GLN A 13 -12.69 -1.12 -6.29
N THR A 14 -13.29 -1.50 -5.16
CA THR A 14 -14.04 -2.75 -4.99
C THR A 14 -15.55 -2.57 -5.12
N ASN A 15 -16.05 -1.35 -5.35
CA ASN A 15 -17.48 -1.00 -5.25
C ASN A 15 -18.39 -1.77 -6.23
N ASN A 16 -17.86 -2.21 -7.37
CA ASN A 16 -18.62 -3.04 -8.32
C ASN A 16 -18.90 -4.47 -7.80
N ASP A 17 -18.28 -4.87 -6.69
CA ASP A 17 -18.38 -6.20 -6.07
C ASP A 17 -18.88 -6.13 -4.62
N ALA A 18 -19.78 -5.18 -4.34
CA ALA A 18 -20.29 -4.82 -3.01
C ALA A 18 -20.86 -5.97 -2.16
N SER A 19 -21.20 -7.11 -2.76
CA SER A 19 -21.67 -8.30 -2.03
C SER A 19 -20.63 -8.86 -1.06
N ASP A 20 -19.34 -8.62 -1.30
CA ASP A 20 -18.27 -9.16 -0.47
C ASP A 20 -17.64 -8.11 0.45
N LEU A 21 -18.10 -6.86 0.36
CA LEU A 21 -17.53 -5.73 1.13
C LEU A 21 -17.64 -5.95 2.64
N SER A 22 -18.70 -6.65 3.09
CA SER A 22 -18.91 -7.06 4.49
C SER A 22 -17.89 -8.08 4.98
N ASP A 23 -17.44 -8.96 4.10
CA ASP A 23 -16.56 -10.08 4.45
C ASP A 23 -15.10 -9.63 4.54
N PHE A 24 -14.77 -8.51 3.88
CA PHE A 24 -13.40 -7.98 3.82
C PHE A 24 -13.15 -6.77 4.71
N ALA A 25 -14.19 -6.02 5.10
CA ALA A 25 -14.06 -4.89 6.02
C ALA A 25 -13.30 -5.21 7.33
N PRO A 26 -13.44 -6.40 7.95
CA PRO A 26 -12.69 -6.74 9.16
C PRO A 26 -11.18 -6.86 8.95
N HIS A 27 -10.73 -7.22 7.74
CA HIS A 27 -9.32 -7.50 7.42
C HIS A 27 -8.63 -6.34 6.69
N LEU A 28 -9.38 -5.32 6.27
CA LEU A 28 -8.87 -4.23 5.45
C LEU A 28 -7.72 -3.47 6.12
N THR A 29 -7.81 -3.27 7.44
CA THR A 29 -6.75 -2.62 8.22
C THR A 29 -5.44 -3.41 8.16
N ASP A 30 -5.51 -4.73 8.32
CA ASP A 30 -4.33 -5.59 8.30
C ASP A 30 -3.70 -5.60 6.91
N TYR A 31 -4.51 -5.73 5.86
CA TYR A 31 -4.03 -5.71 4.48
C TYR A 31 -3.32 -4.41 4.11
N ILE A 32 -3.85 -3.26 4.54
CA ILE A 32 -3.20 -1.98 4.29
C ILE A 32 -1.89 -1.89 5.07
N ASN A 33 -1.85 -2.37 6.31
CA ASN A 33 -0.63 -2.37 7.12
C ASN A 33 0.44 -3.35 6.60
N GLU A 34 0.06 -4.47 6.00
CA GLU A 34 1.00 -5.36 5.28
C GLU A 34 1.65 -4.63 4.10
N GLY A 35 0.85 -3.92 3.29
CA GLY A 35 1.39 -3.09 2.20
C GLY A 35 2.26 -1.93 2.69
N TYR A 36 1.92 -1.36 3.85
CA TYR A 36 2.67 -0.29 4.50
C TYR A 36 4.03 -0.77 5.01
N ASP A 37 4.08 -1.95 5.63
CA ASP A 37 5.32 -2.61 6.03
C ASP A 37 6.27 -2.82 4.85
N LEU A 38 5.76 -3.35 3.74
CA LEU A 38 6.55 -3.54 2.52
C LEU A 38 7.14 -2.22 2.00
N LEU A 39 6.36 -1.14 1.99
CA LEU A 39 6.84 0.18 1.53
C LEU A 39 7.83 0.82 2.51
N LEU A 40 7.62 0.69 3.82
CA LEU A 40 8.59 1.15 4.83
C LEU A 40 9.92 0.42 4.69
N TYR A 41 9.88 -0.89 4.49
CA TYR A 41 11.08 -1.68 4.29
C TYR A 41 11.79 -1.27 2.99
N ALA A 42 11.04 -1.03 1.91
CA ALA A 42 11.61 -0.57 0.65
C ALA A 42 12.24 0.83 0.73
N GLU A 43 11.64 1.76 1.49
CA GLU A 43 12.08 3.16 1.54
C GLU A 43 13.17 3.38 2.59
N PHE A 44 12.99 2.82 3.78
CA PHE A 44 13.82 3.10 4.95
C PHE A 44 14.52 1.86 5.51
N GLY A 45 14.18 0.65 5.06
CA GLY A 45 14.75 -0.59 5.59
C GLY A 45 14.25 -0.94 7.00
N VAL A 46 13.09 -0.42 7.39
CA VAL A 46 12.46 -0.64 8.71
C VAL A 46 11.08 -1.26 8.55
N HIS A 47 10.60 -1.93 9.59
CA HIS A 47 9.28 -2.57 9.61
C HIS A 47 8.28 -1.78 10.46
N VAL A 48 6.99 -2.03 10.22
CA VAL A 48 5.92 -1.56 11.10
C VAL A 48 6.10 -2.16 12.48
N GLY A 49 6.02 -1.33 13.52
CA GLY A 49 6.25 -1.72 14.91
C GLY A 49 7.67 -1.45 15.40
N ASP A 50 8.61 -1.12 14.50
CA ASP A 50 9.92 -0.61 14.89
C ASP A 50 9.79 0.79 15.53
N THR A 51 10.83 1.18 16.29
CA THR A 51 10.82 2.44 17.05
C THR A 51 10.63 3.63 16.11
N GLY A 52 9.47 4.31 16.19
CA GLY A 52 9.13 5.47 15.39
C GLY A 52 8.19 5.21 14.20
N TYR A 53 7.85 3.95 13.90
CA TYR A 53 6.98 3.58 12.78
C TYR A 53 5.81 2.71 13.26
N ALA A 54 4.79 3.35 13.81
CA ALA A 54 3.58 2.65 14.26
C ALA A 54 2.68 2.22 13.08
N ALA A 55 1.90 1.17 13.30
CA ALA A 55 0.85 0.75 12.38
C ALA A 55 -0.23 1.83 12.24
N LEU A 56 -0.82 1.91 11.05
CA LEU A 56 -1.97 2.78 10.79
C LEU A 56 -3.20 2.18 11.49
N SER A 57 -3.82 2.96 12.37
CA SER A 57 -4.95 2.50 13.19
C SER A 57 -6.08 3.52 13.24
N LEU A 58 -5.78 4.81 13.33
CA LEU A 58 -6.74 5.90 13.38
C LEU A 58 -6.98 6.46 11.98
N ASP A 59 -8.19 6.92 11.71
CA ASP A 59 -8.58 7.52 10.43
C ASP A 59 -7.70 8.71 10.01
N ALA A 60 -7.18 9.44 11.00
CA ALA A 60 -6.31 10.59 10.82
C ALA A 60 -4.84 10.21 10.57
N ASP A 61 -4.46 8.94 10.79
CA ASP A 61 -3.08 8.50 10.61
C ASP A 61 -2.63 8.71 9.16
N VAL A 62 -1.35 9.05 9.00
CA VAL A 62 -0.72 9.26 7.71
C VAL A 62 0.46 8.29 7.63
N PRO A 63 0.57 7.49 6.55
CA PRO A 63 1.76 6.67 6.32
C PRO A 63 3.03 7.52 6.40
N ALA A 64 4.06 7.03 7.08
CA ALA A 64 5.34 7.71 7.20
C ALA A 64 6.20 7.60 5.91
N THR A 65 5.74 6.85 4.91
CA THR A 65 6.37 6.76 3.59
C THR A 65 6.18 8.04 2.77
N SER A 66 6.90 8.13 1.66
CA SER A 66 6.73 9.24 0.72
C SER A 66 5.28 9.38 0.23
N ALA A 67 4.73 10.61 0.26
CA ALA A 67 3.34 10.91 -0.09
C ALA A 67 2.85 10.34 -1.45
N TRP A 68 3.72 10.28 -2.45
CA TRP A 68 3.40 9.74 -3.78
C TRP A 68 3.17 8.22 -3.78
N THR A 69 3.59 7.51 -2.73
CA THR A 69 3.41 6.05 -2.58
C THR A 69 2.07 5.68 -1.96
N HIS A 70 1.37 6.62 -1.31
CA HIS A 70 0.19 6.28 -0.49
C HIS A 70 -0.93 5.65 -1.33
N ARG A 71 -1.04 6.00 -2.61
CA ARG A 71 -2.03 5.40 -3.52
C ARG A 71 -1.82 3.89 -3.68
N ALA A 72 -0.56 3.46 -3.71
CA ALA A 72 -0.18 2.07 -3.84
C ALA A 72 -0.66 1.23 -2.65
N LEU A 73 -0.78 1.82 -1.46
CA LEU A 73 -1.36 1.13 -0.29
C LEU A 73 -2.82 0.72 -0.53
N ALA A 74 -3.59 1.58 -1.20
CA ALA A 74 -4.95 1.24 -1.59
C ALA A 74 -4.98 0.18 -2.71
N ASP A 75 -4.02 0.21 -3.64
CA ASP A 75 -3.91 -0.83 -4.67
C ASP A 75 -3.54 -2.20 -4.05
N TYR A 76 -2.64 -2.23 -3.07
CA TYR A 76 -2.31 -3.43 -2.31
C TYR A 76 -3.52 -3.96 -1.53
N GLY A 77 -4.21 -3.09 -0.79
CA GLY A 77 -5.43 -3.47 -0.07
C GLY A 77 -6.50 -4.03 -1.02
N THR A 78 -6.67 -3.41 -2.19
CA THR A 78 -7.59 -3.89 -3.23
C THR A 78 -7.20 -5.26 -3.78
N TRP A 79 -5.91 -5.50 -4.02
CA TRP A 79 -5.42 -6.81 -4.43
C TRP A 79 -5.67 -7.87 -3.35
N MET A 80 -5.41 -7.55 -2.08
CA MET A 80 -5.64 -8.46 -0.96
C MET A 80 -7.11 -8.87 -0.81
N VAL A 81 -8.02 -7.93 -1.07
CA VAL A 81 -9.45 -8.21 -1.17
C VAL A 81 -9.74 -9.18 -2.32
N TYR A 82 -9.26 -8.88 -3.53
CA TYR A 82 -9.59 -9.68 -4.71
C TYR A 82 -8.92 -11.06 -4.78
N ARG A 83 -7.71 -11.23 -4.24
CA ARG A 83 -7.00 -12.51 -4.26
C ARG A 83 -7.70 -13.61 -3.47
N ASN A 84 -8.51 -13.22 -2.48
CA ASN A 84 -9.30 -14.13 -1.66
C ASN A 84 -10.71 -14.38 -2.23
N GLY A 85 -11.06 -13.73 -3.34
CA GLY A 85 -12.34 -13.91 -4.03
C GLY A 85 -12.34 -15.03 -5.08
N ASN A 86 -13.38 -15.06 -5.91
CA ASN A 86 -13.52 -16.01 -7.03
C ASN A 86 -12.49 -15.75 -8.16
N PRO A 87 -12.30 -16.68 -9.13
CA PRO A 87 -11.30 -16.54 -10.17
C PRO A 87 -11.39 -15.24 -11.01
N LEU A 88 -12.60 -14.74 -11.27
CA LEU A 88 -12.80 -13.48 -12.00
C LEU A 88 -12.35 -12.27 -11.18
N LYS A 89 -12.52 -12.31 -9.85
CA LYS A 89 -11.99 -11.29 -8.92
C LYS A 89 -10.48 -11.35 -8.86
N GLN A 90 -9.91 -12.55 -8.72
CA GLN A 90 -8.46 -12.76 -8.73
C GLN A 90 -7.81 -12.20 -10.01
N GLN A 91 -8.44 -12.44 -11.17
CA GLN A 91 -7.96 -11.90 -12.45
C GLN A 91 -7.90 -10.36 -12.45
N ARG A 92 -8.93 -9.69 -11.93
CA ARG A 92 -8.96 -8.22 -11.77
C ARG A 92 -7.95 -7.73 -10.74
N GLY A 93 -7.73 -8.50 -9.67
CA GLY A 93 -6.77 -8.22 -8.62
C GLY A 93 -5.33 -8.05 -9.11
N TYR A 94 -4.92 -8.78 -10.16
CA TYR A 94 -3.55 -8.69 -10.70
C TYR A 94 -3.16 -7.30 -11.18
N ALA A 95 -4.10 -6.51 -11.71
CA ALA A 95 -3.81 -5.14 -12.15
C ALA A 95 -3.38 -4.25 -10.97
N PHE A 96 -4.04 -4.40 -9.82
CA PHE A 96 -3.71 -3.66 -8.60
C PHE A 96 -2.41 -4.14 -7.97
N ASN A 97 -2.15 -5.46 -7.99
CA ASN A 97 -0.85 -5.99 -7.57
C ASN A 97 0.29 -5.43 -8.41
N ASN A 98 0.14 -5.43 -9.74
CA ASN A 98 1.17 -4.90 -10.63
C ASN A 98 1.41 -3.40 -10.38
N ALA A 99 0.34 -2.62 -10.19
CA ALA A 99 0.45 -1.20 -9.85
C ALA A 99 1.21 -0.97 -8.52
N PHE A 100 0.93 -1.78 -7.49
CA PHE A 100 1.69 -1.73 -6.24
C PHE A 100 3.16 -2.10 -6.45
N MET A 101 3.43 -3.20 -7.16
CA MET A 101 4.79 -3.67 -7.41
C MET A 101 5.62 -2.69 -8.22
N ASP A 102 5.02 -1.96 -9.17
CA ASP A 102 5.70 -0.89 -9.90
C ASP A 102 6.16 0.24 -8.97
N VAL A 103 5.32 0.66 -8.03
CA VAL A 103 5.67 1.66 -7.01
C VAL A 103 6.74 1.11 -6.06
N TYR A 104 6.55 -0.10 -5.53
CA TYR A 104 7.50 -0.76 -4.64
C TYR A 104 8.90 -0.87 -5.26
N ASN A 105 8.98 -1.35 -6.50
CA ASN A 105 10.24 -1.47 -7.23
C ASN A 105 10.89 -0.10 -7.50
N LYS A 106 10.09 0.93 -7.77
CA LYS A 106 10.56 2.31 -7.94
C LYS A 106 11.07 2.93 -6.64
N VAL A 107 10.48 2.59 -5.49
CA VAL A 107 11.00 3.00 -4.17
C VAL A 107 12.35 2.32 -3.91
N ARG A 108 12.42 0.99 -4.09
CA ARG A 108 13.66 0.23 -3.89
C ARG A 108 14.81 0.70 -4.77
N SER A 109 14.54 1.06 -6.03
CA SER A 109 15.59 1.55 -6.93
C SER A 109 16.16 2.90 -6.51
N LYS A 110 15.35 3.76 -5.86
CA LYS A 110 15.82 5.04 -5.29
C LYS A 110 16.67 4.86 -4.04
N GLN A 111 16.36 3.88 -3.19
CA GLN A 111 17.14 3.59 -1.98
C GLN A 111 18.62 3.26 -2.29
N GLY A 112 18.89 2.65 -3.44
CA GLY A 112 20.26 2.35 -3.90
C GLY A 112 20.95 3.48 -4.67
N GLN A 113 20.25 4.57 -5.01
CA GLN A 113 20.81 5.71 -5.72
C GLN A 113 21.24 6.80 -4.72
N THR A 114 22.40 6.61 -4.09
CA THR A 114 23.14 7.73 -3.51
C THR A 114 23.63 8.59 -4.67
N VAL A 115 22.88 9.63 -5.03
CA VAL A 115 23.31 10.59 -6.05
C VAL A 115 24.44 11.42 -5.44
N THR A 116 25.68 10.98 -5.65
CA THR A 116 26.86 11.76 -5.32
C THR A 116 26.95 12.90 -6.33
N PHE A 117 26.51 14.09 -5.93
CA PHE A 117 26.81 15.30 -6.68
C PHE A 117 28.28 15.62 -6.50
N THR A 118 29.13 15.11 -7.38
CA THR A 118 30.50 15.61 -7.52
C THR A 118 30.41 16.96 -8.21
N ASN A 119 30.42 18.04 -7.42
CA ASN A 119 30.63 19.38 -7.95
C ASN A 119 32.01 19.41 -8.62
N LEU A 120 32.04 19.43 -9.95
CA LEU A 120 33.24 19.74 -10.73
C LEU A 120 33.39 21.27 -10.76
N TYR A 121 34.18 21.79 -9.83
CA TYR A 121 34.77 23.13 -9.93
C TYR A 121 36.28 22.99 -10.12
#